data_AF-A0A8H7KBL5-F1
#
_entry.id   AF-A0A8H7KBL5-F1
#
_cell.length_a   1.000
_cell.length_b   1.000
_cell.length_c   1.000
_cell.angle_alpha   90.00
_cell.angle_beta   90.00
_cell.angle_gamma   90.00
#
_symmetry.space_group_name_H-M   'P 1'
#
loop_
_entity.id
_entity.type
_entity.pdbx_description
1 polymer ?
#
loop_
_entity_poly.entity_id
_entity_poly.type
_entity_poly.pdbx_seq_one_letter_code
_entity_poly.pdbx_strand_id
1 'polypeptide(L)'
;MPNHFMFLGPASAPASGSFIPTLELVMDYIIKCIKKLQGESYSYMEPTIEALEAFNAQADKYFSRTVYTYKCSSFFKGDKDEGRVTTVWPGSATHYMKAVNNPRWEDFRYGLVPEAGGNPMAWLGNGMTMAQQNGEKTSSFLDEVDIPPAIHHYPVLANGLAKDDSAKTHTKSISGVIESAISSLPA
;
A
#
# COMPACT_ATOMS: atom_id res chain seq x y z
N MET A 1 13.65 -17.61 -6.19
CA MET A 1 13.82 -17.18 -4.78
C MET A 1 12.49 -16.59 -4.35
N PRO A 2 11.73 -17.29 -3.48
CA PRO A 2 10.43 -16.83 -3.03
C PRO A 2 10.55 -15.66 -2.04
N ASN A 3 9.59 -14.73 -2.10
CA ASN A 3 9.43 -13.62 -1.15
C ASN A 3 10.69 -12.74 -0.96
N HIS A 4 11.51 -12.63 -2.01
CA HIS A 4 12.70 -11.80 -2.00
C HIS A 4 12.53 -10.61 -2.95
N PHE A 5 12.61 -9.40 -2.42
CA PHE A 5 12.58 -8.16 -3.17
C PHE A 5 13.90 -7.42 -2.98
N MET A 6 14.40 -6.80 -4.04
CA MET A 6 15.67 -6.08 -4.02
C MET A 6 15.47 -4.67 -4.57
N PHE A 7 15.91 -3.68 -3.80
CA PHE A 7 16.10 -2.33 -4.29
C PHE A 7 17.42 -2.25 -5.05
N LEU A 8 17.41 -1.54 -6.18
CA LEU A 8 18.64 -1.23 -6.94
C LEU A 8 19.39 -2.48 -7.39
N GLY A 9 18.61 -3.48 -7.80
CA GLY A 9 19.12 -4.71 -8.37
C GLY A 9 19.71 -4.55 -9.77
N PRO A 10 20.31 -5.63 -10.30
CA PRO A 10 20.66 -5.71 -11.70
C PRO A 10 19.46 -5.38 -12.59
N ALA A 11 19.72 -4.62 -13.65
CA ALA A 11 18.75 -4.18 -14.65
C ALA A 11 17.58 -3.35 -14.09
N SER A 12 17.70 -2.74 -12.90
CA SER A 12 16.62 -1.97 -12.29
C SER A 12 16.86 -0.45 -12.24
N ALA A 13 18.11 0.01 -12.36
CA ALA A 13 18.43 1.43 -12.21
C ALA A 13 18.18 2.19 -13.54
N PRO A 14 17.41 3.29 -13.57
CA PRO A 14 17.31 4.11 -14.77
C PRO A 14 18.69 4.71 -15.11
N ALA A 15 19.14 4.54 -16.35
CA ALA A 15 20.42 5.12 -16.79
C ALA A 15 20.32 6.63 -17.08
N SER A 16 19.10 7.14 -17.25
CA SER A 16 18.81 8.54 -17.53
C SER A 16 17.53 8.98 -16.82
N GLY A 17 17.55 10.18 -16.24
CA GLY A 17 16.44 10.74 -15.46
C GLY A 17 16.68 10.73 -13.95
N SER A 18 15.66 11.13 -13.18
CA SER A 18 15.74 11.15 -11.72
C SER A 18 15.52 9.77 -11.14
N PHE A 19 16.35 9.43 -10.16
CA PHE A 19 16.35 8.14 -9.49
C PHE A 19 15.36 8.06 -8.32
N ILE A 20 15.15 9.17 -7.62
CA ILE A 20 14.30 9.22 -6.41
C ILE A 20 12.85 8.80 -6.72
N PRO A 21 12.19 9.31 -7.77
CA PRO A 21 10.82 8.90 -8.10
C PRO A 21 10.74 7.41 -8.50
N THR A 22 11.81 6.88 -9.11
CA THR A 22 11.84 5.45 -9.47
C THR A 22 11.95 4.56 -8.24
N LEU A 23 12.66 4.99 -7.20
CA LEU A 23 12.73 4.27 -5.93
C LEU A 23 11.37 4.25 -5.21
N GLU A 24 10.70 5.40 -5.14
CA GLU A 24 9.36 5.51 -4.54
C GLU A 24 8.38 4.55 -5.20
N LEU A 25 8.42 4.47 -6.52
CA LEU A 25 7.54 3.59 -7.25
C LEU A 25 7.86 2.10 -7.03
N VAL A 26 9.13 1.73 -6.83
CA VAL A 26 9.50 0.35 -6.46
C VAL A 26 8.99 0.02 -5.05
N MET A 27 9.02 0.98 -4.13
CA MET A 27 8.42 0.79 -2.80
C MET A 27 6.92 0.50 -2.93
N ASP A 28 6.19 1.29 -3.73
CA ASP A 28 4.78 1.06 -4.01
C ASP A 28 4.53 -0.29 -4.70
N TYR A 29 5.39 -0.69 -5.63
CA TYR A 29 5.34 -2.01 -6.27
C TYR A 29 5.42 -3.13 -5.26
N ILE A 30 6.39 -3.07 -4.33
CA ILE A 30 6.58 -4.08 -3.29
C ILE A 30 5.38 -4.09 -2.34
N ILE A 31 4.86 -2.93 -1.94
CA ILE A 31 3.65 -2.83 -1.12
C ILE A 31 2.46 -3.49 -1.81
N LYS A 32 2.26 -3.26 -3.11
CA LYS A 32 1.20 -3.93 -3.90
C LYS A 32 1.37 -5.45 -3.89
N CYS A 33 2.60 -5.94 -4.04
CA CYS A 33 2.91 -7.37 -3.99
C CYS A 33 2.59 -7.97 -2.62
N ILE A 34 3.01 -7.31 -1.53
CA ILE A 34 2.74 -7.78 -0.15
C ILE A 34 1.23 -7.77 0.14
N LYS A 35 0.53 -6.70 -0.24
CA LYS A 35 -0.94 -6.62 -0.08
C LYS A 35 -1.65 -7.74 -0.83
N LYS A 36 -1.18 -8.09 -2.04
CA LYS A 36 -1.71 -9.22 -2.80
C LYS A 36 -1.50 -10.54 -2.05
N LEU A 37 -0.29 -10.81 -1.56
CA LEU A 37 0.00 -12.03 -0.81
C LEU A 37 -0.89 -12.18 0.42
N GLN A 38 -0.99 -11.13 1.22
CA GLN A 38 -1.77 -11.12 2.46
C GLN A 38 -3.28 -11.17 2.20
N GLY A 39 -3.76 -10.41 1.21
CA GLY A 39 -5.19 -10.30 0.88
C GLY A 39 -5.75 -11.52 0.17
N GLU A 40 -4.94 -12.22 -0.63
CA GLU A 40 -5.38 -13.38 -1.43
C GLU A 40 -4.91 -14.73 -0.85
N SER A 41 -4.44 -14.75 0.41
CA SER A 41 -4.03 -15.98 1.12
C SER A 41 -2.92 -16.77 0.41
N TYR A 42 -1.90 -16.08 -0.10
CA TYR A 42 -0.70 -16.70 -0.66
C TYR A 42 0.45 -16.72 0.37
N SER A 43 1.14 -17.85 0.46
CA SER A 43 2.33 -18.05 1.28
C SER A 43 3.58 -17.46 0.62
N TYR A 44 3.70 -17.60 -0.70
CA TYR A 44 4.83 -17.06 -1.43
C TYR A 44 4.48 -16.56 -2.83
N MET A 45 5.29 -15.63 -3.31
CA MET A 45 5.40 -15.29 -4.73
C MET A 45 6.85 -15.36 -5.19
N GLU A 46 7.05 -15.76 -6.44
CA GLU A 46 8.34 -15.69 -7.11
C GLU A 46 8.18 -15.46 -8.60
N PRO A 47 9.11 -14.75 -9.26
CA PRO A 47 9.08 -14.62 -10.70
C PRO A 47 9.26 -15.99 -11.37
N THR A 48 8.52 -16.21 -12.46
CA THR A 48 8.68 -17.37 -13.32
C THR A 48 10.00 -17.31 -14.09
N ILE A 49 10.54 -18.47 -14.47
CA ILE A 49 11.80 -18.53 -15.23
C ILE A 49 11.59 -17.94 -16.62
N GLU A 50 10.42 -18.20 -17.21
CA GLU A 50 10.00 -17.71 -18.51
C GLU A 50 9.95 -16.18 -18.55
N ALA A 51 9.37 -15.54 -17.53
CA ALA A 51 9.35 -14.08 -17.42
C ALA A 51 10.77 -13.50 -17.26
N LEU A 52 11.62 -14.15 -16.46
CA LEU A 52 13.01 -13.73 -16.25
C LEU A 52 13.82 -13.79 -17.56
N GLU A 53 13.73 -14.89 -18.29
CA GLU A 53 14.42 -15.08 -19.58
C GLU A 53 13.90 -14.11 -20.64
N ALA A 54 12.58 -13.93 -20.74
CA ALA A 54 11.98 -12.99 -21.68
C ALA A 54 12.40 -11.54 -21.40
N PHE A 55 12.43 -11.13 -20.12
CA PHE A 55 12.92 -9.81 -19.74
C PHE A 55 14.40 -9.62 -20.10
N ASN A 56 15.25 -10.61 -19.80
CA ASN A 56 16.66 -10.57 -20.14
C ASN A 56 16.89 -10.46 -21.65
N ALA A 57 16.19 -11.25 -22.46
CA ALA A 57 16.28 -11.18 -23.92
C ALA A 57 15.83 -9.82 -24.46
N GLN A 58 14.76 -9.24 -23.89
CA GLN A 58 14.28 -7.92 -24.27
C GLN A 58 15.28 -6.82 -23.89
N ALA A 59 15.91 -6.93 -22.71
CA ALA A 59 16.95 -6.01 -22.26
C ALA A 59 18.17 -6.05 -23.19
N ASP A 60 18.65 -7.25 -23.53
CA ASP A 60 19.81 -7.43 -24.41
C ASP A 60 19.55 -6.87 -25.81
N LYS A 61 18.35 -7.14 -26.36
CA LYS A 61 17.89 -6.57 -27.63
C LYS A 61 17.79 -5.05 -27.58
N TYR A 62 17.47 -4.46 -26.42
CA TYR A 62 17.46 -3.01 -26.26
C TYR A 62 18.88 -2.45 -26.23
N PHE A 63 19.79 -3.05 -25.47
CA PHE A 63 21.14 -2.51 -25.32
C PHE A 63 22.00 -2.66 -26.58
N SER A 64 21.76 -3.68 -27.41
CA SER A 64 22.51 -3.93 -28.64
C SER A 64 22.53 -2.76 -29.64
N ARG A 65 21.58 -1.82 -29.52
CA ARG A 65 21.47 -0.61 -30.36
C ARG A 65 21.87 0.68 -29.64
N THR A 66 22.51 0.59 -28.48
CA THR A 66 22.81 1.75 -27.62
C THR A 66 24.30 1.88 -27.35
N VAL A 67 24.71 3.10 -26.97
CA VAL A 67 26.10 3.41 -26.59
C VAL A 67 26.61 2.59 -25.40
N TYR A 68 25.72 2.01 -24.58
CA TYR A 68 26.11 1.17 -23.44
C TYR A 68 26.91 -0.08 -23.82
N THR A 69 26.83 -0.52 -25.09
CA THR A 69 27.59 -1.66 -25.61
C THR A 69 28.92 -1.28 -26.27
N TYR A 70 29.26 0.01 -26.32
CA TYR A 70 30.52 0.47 -26.92
C TYR A 70 31.74 -0.12 -26.21
N LYS A 71 32.85 -0.31 -26.93
CA LYS A 71 34.10 -0.90 -26.43
C LYS A 71 34.85 0.08 -25.51
N CYS A 72 34.48 0.08 -24.24
CA CYS A 72 35.03 0.93 -23.19
C CYS A 72 34.70 0.32 -21.82
N SER A 73 35.66 0.15 -20.92
CA SER A 73 35.38 -0.31 -19.56
C SER A 73 34.35 0.60 -18.86
N SER A 74 33.30 -0.01 -18.33
CA SER A 74 32.29 0.72 -17.57
C SER A 74 31.65 -0.16 -16.49
N PHE A 75 31.22 0.50 -15.41
CA PHE A 75 30.45 -0.13 -14.33
C PHE A 75 29.20 -0.87 -14.86
N PHE A 76 28.60 -0.39 -15.95
CA PHE A 76 27.44 -1.01 -16.59
C PHE A 76 27.69 -2.43 -17.11
N LYS A 77 28.95 -2.75 -17.41
CA LYS A 77 29.40 -4.05 -17.94
C LYS A 77 30.28 -4.83 -16.95
N GLY A 78 30.28 -4.42 -15.67
CA GLY A 78 31.13 -5.01 -14.64
C GLY A 78 32.62 -4.73 -14.89
N ASP A 79 32.95 -3.49 -15.27
CA ASP A 79 34.31 -2.98 -15.48
C ASP A 79 35.10 -3.68 -16.60
N LYS A 80 34.38 -4.31 -17.54
CA LYS A 80 34.94 -4.96 -18.73
C LYS A 80 34.79 -4.07 -19.97
N ASP A 81 35.77 -4.13 -20.86
CA ASP A 81 35.72 -3.44 -22.15
C ASP A 81 34.57 -3.96 -23.03
N GLU A 82 34.30 -5.26 -22.96
CA GLU A 82 33.22 -5.94 -23.66
C GLU A 82 32.47 -6.83 -22.64
N GLY A 83 31.17 -6.66 -22.54
CA GLY A 83 30.34 -7.36 -21.55
C GLY A 83 28.86 -7.04 -21.71
N ARG A 84 28.01 -7.90 -21.16
CA ARG A 84 26.56 -7.68 -21.10
C ARG A 84 26.28 -6.50 -20.18
N VAL A 85 25.38 -5.62 -20.60
CA VAL A 85 24.91 -4.51 -19.75
C VAL A 85 23.96 -5.10 -18.71
N THR A 86 24.34 -5.05 -17.43
CA THR A 86 23.60 -5.76 -16.36
C THR A 86 23.03 -4.87 -15.29
N THR A 87 23.45 -3.61 -15.17
CA THR A 87 23.08 -2.78 -14.01
C THR A 87 21.91 -1.83 -14.28
N VAL A 88 21.72 -1.41 -15.54
CA VAL A 88 20.74 -0.39 -15.91
C VAL A 88 19.48 -0.96 -16.56
N TRP A 89 18.36 -0.27 -16.37
CA TRP A 89 17.07 -0.57 -16.99
C TRP A 89 17.13 -0.37 -18.51
N PRO A 90 16.55 -1.28 -19.32
CA PRO A 90 16.49 -1.16 -20.77
C PRO A 90 15.43 -0.14 -21.24
N GLY A 91 15.62 1.13 -20.91
CA GLY A 91 14.72 2.22 -21.30
C GLY A 91 15.02 3.54 -20.57
N SER A 92 14.17 4.55 -20.78
CA SER A 92 14.21 5.81 -20.03
C SER A 92 13.61 5.67 -18.62
N ALA A 93 13.90 6.60 -17.70
CA ALA A 93 13.22 6.65 -16.41
C ALA A 93 11.68 6.76 -16.54
N THR A 94 11.16 7.48 -17.54
CA THR A 94 9.71 7.57 -17.75
C THR A 94 9.12 6.23 -18.19
N HIS A 95 9.84 5.48 -19.04
CA HIS A 95 9.45 4.12 -19.42
C HIS A 95 9.47 3.20 -18.19
N TYR A 96 10.52 3.26 -17.38
CA TYR A 96 10.61 2.54 -16.11
C TYR A 96 9.40 2.80 -15.23
N MET A 97 9.11 4.09 -14.97
CA MET A 97 7.99 4.49 -14.13
C MET A 97 6.65 3.96 -14.65
N LYS A 98 6.43 3.94 -15.96
CA LYS A 98 5.19 3.36 -16.50
C LYS A 98 5.16 1.84 -16.38
N ALA A 99 6.28 1.17 -16.62
CA ALA A 99 6.38 -0.29 -16.59
C ALA A 99 6.18 -0.85 -15.17
N VAL A 100 6.79 -0.23 -14.15
CA VAL A 100 6.72 -0.71 -12.77
C VAL A 100 5.56 -0.11 -11.98
N ASN A 101 4.75 0.77 -12.58
CA ASN A 101 3.60 1.35 -11.87
C ASN A 101 2.60 0.27 -11.43
N ASN A 102 2.38 -0.77 -12.25
CA ASN A 102 1.49 -1.87 -11.93
C ASN A 102 2.22 -3.20 -12.15
N PRO A 103 2.35 -4.04 -11.10
CA PRO A 103 2.86 -5.40 -11.26
C PRO A 103 2.08 -6.18 -12.30
N ARG A 104 2.80 -6.84 -13.21
CA ARG A 104 2.21 -7.83 -14.12
C ARG A 104 2.09 -9.15 -13.37
N TRP A 105 0.89 -9.44 -12.88
CA TRP A 105 0.64 -10.57 -11.98
C TRP A 105 0.90 -11.93 -12.64
N GLU A 106 0.81 -12.01 -13.96
CA GLU A 106 1.04 -13.22 -14.75
C GLU A 106 2.51 -13.66 -14.78
N ASP A 107 3.44 -12.76 -14.48
CA ASP A 107 4.88 -13.06 -14.49
C ASP A 107 5.32 -13.84 -13.24
N PHE A 108 4.42 -14.01 -12.26
CA PHE A 108 4.71 -14.61 -10.96
C PHE A 108 4.01 -15.96 -10.78
N ARG A 109 4.73 -16.89 -10.14
CA ARG A 109 4.15 -18.08 -9.53
C ARG A 109 3.80 -17.78 -8.08
N TYR A 110 2.63 -18.27 -7.66
CA TYR A 110 2.14 -18.15 -6.30
C TYR A 110 1.95 -19.52 -5.65
N GLY A 111 2.21 -19.62 -4.35
CA GLY A 111 1.82 -20.76 -3.53
C GLY A 111 0.78 -20.34 -2.51
N LEU A 112 -0.32 -21.10 -2.41
CA LEU A 112 -1.35 -20.88 -1.39
C LEU A 112 -0.81 -21.22 0.01
N VAL A 113 -1.36 -20.57 1.03
CA VAL A 113 -1.13 -20.96 2.43
C VAL A 113 -1.71 -22.37 2.70
N PRO A 114 -1.11 -23.18 3.59
CA PRO A 114 -1.62 -24.52 3.90
C PRO A 114 -3.08 -24.53 4.36
N GLU A 115 -3.50 -23.51 5.09
CA GLU A 115 -4.85 -23.32 5.63
C GLU A 115 -5.91 -23.17 4.53
N ALA A 116 -5.51 -22.76 3.32
CA ALA A 116 -6.41 -22.67 2.18
C ALA A 116 -6.81 -24.06 1.63
N GLY A 117 -6.11 -25.13 2.03
CA GLY A 117 -6.44 -26.50 1.59
C GLY A 117 -6.41 -26.69 0.07
N GLY A 118 -5.63 -25.87 -0.65
CA GLY A 118 -5.58 -25.86 -2.12
C GLY A 118 -6.73 -25.12 -2.81
N ASN A 119 -7.63 -24.46 -2.08
CA ASN A 119 -8.69 -23.64 -2.66
C ASN A 119 -8.19 -22.22 -2.99
N PRO A 120 -8.09 -21.84 -4.28
CA PRO A 120 -7.64 -20.50 -4.67
C PRO A 120 -8.64 -19.39 -4.30
N MET A 121 -9.86 -19.74 -3.91
CA MET A 121 -10.89 -18.81 -3.43
C MET A 121 -10.97 -18.73 -1.91
N ALA A 122 -10.05 -19.37 -1.19
CA ALA A 122 -10.03 -19.37 0.29
C ALA A 122 -9.93 -17.95 0.88
N TRP A 123 -9.37 -17.00 0.13
CA TRP A 123 -9.23 -15.60 0.54
C TRP A 123 -10.56 -14.88 0.79
N LEU A 124 -11.68 -15.39 0.24
CA LEU A 124 -13.01 -14.87 0.54
C LEU A 124 -13.45 -15.15 2.00
N GLY A 125 -12.72 -16.04 2.70
CA GLY A 125 -12.97 -16.37 4.09
C GLY A 125 -14.40 -16.85 4.32
N ASN A 126 -15.07 -16.27 5.31
CA ASN A 126 -16.46 -16.57 5.65
C ASN A 126 -17.48 -15.62 4.98
N GLY A 127 -17.04 -14.81 4.01
CA GLY A 127 -17.91 -13.87 3.29
C GLY A 127 -18.37 -12.66 4.09
N MET A 128 -17.84 -12.44 5.29
CA MET A 128 -18.22 -11.33 6.18
C MET A 128 -17.01 -10.44 6.47
N THR A 129 -17.20 -9.13 6.50
CA THR A 129 -16.17 -8.18 6.93
C THR A 129 -16.00 -8.21 8.45
N MET A 130 -14.85 -7.74 8.94
CA MET A 130 -14.60 -7.60 10.39
C MET A 130 -15.64 -6.71 11.08
N ALA A 131 -16.07 -5.62 10.43
CA ALA A 131 -17.10 -4.74 10.95
C ALA A 131 -18.44 -5.46 11.15
N GLN A 132 -18.82 -6.35 10.23
CA GLN A 132 -20.03 -7.17 10.38
C GLN A 132 -19.91 -8.15 11.55
N GLN A 133 -18.75 -8.77 11.74
CA GLN A 133 -18.53 -9.71 12.84
C GLN A 133 -18.51 -9.01 14.21
N ASN A 134 -17.96 -7.81 14.27
CA ASN A 134 -17.85 -7.02 15.49
C ASN A 134 -19.12 -6.23 15.84
N GLY A 135 -20.14 -6.23 14.97
CA GLY A 135 -21.35 -5.42 15.15
C GLY A 135 -21.13 -3.91 14.97
N GLU A 136 -20.11 -3.53 14.19
CA GLU A 136 -19.78 -2.13 13.89
C GLU A 136 -20.60 -1.59 12.70
N LYS A 137 -20.50 -0.28 12.42
CA LYS A 137 -21.18 0.35 11.28
C LYS A 137 -20.64 -0.24 9.96
N THR A 138 -21.50 -0.88 9.19
CA THR A 138 -21.14 -1.56 7.93
C THR A 138 -21.32 -0.72 6.68
N SER A 139 -22.00 0.43 6.79
CA SER A 139 -22.33 1.31 5.67
C SER A 139 -21.26 2.37 5.40
N SER A 140 -20.00 2.13 5.78
CA SER A 140 -18.90 3.09 5.58
C SER A 140 -18.66 3.42 4.11
N PHE A 141 -19.00 2.52 3.20
CA PHE A 141 -18.93 2.73 1.75
C PHE A 141 -19.99 3.73 1.22
N LEU A 142 -20.99 4.10 2.02
CA LEU A 142 -21.97 5.16 1.68
C LEU A 142 -21.56 6.54 2.22
N ASP A 143 -20.54 6.60 3.08
CA ASP A 143 -20.04 7.85 3.62
C ASP A 143 -19.13 8.50 2.54
N GLU A 144 -19.74 9.08 1.49
CA GLU A 144 -19.02 9.66 0.32
C GLU A 144 -18.23 10.93 0.65
N VAL A 145 -18.37 11.49 1.85
CA VAL A 145 -17.78 12.78 2.20
C VAL A 145 -16.79 12.62 3.35
N ASP A 146 -15.51 12.61 2.99
CA ASP A 146 -14.39 12.77 3.93
C ASP A 146 -14.37 14.23 4.42
N ILE A 147 -15.04 14.50 5.53
CA ILE A 147 -15.06 15.82 6.15
C ILE A 147 -13.93 15.86 7.20
N PRO A 148 -12.93 16.74 7.06
CA PRO A 148 -11.90 16.88 8.08
C PRO A 148 -12.56 17.28 9.41
N PRO A 149 -12.11 16.76 10.56
CA PRO A 149 -12.68 17.09 11.85
C PRO A 149 -12.58 18.60 12.07
N ALA A 150 -13.73 19.30 12.08
CA ALA A 150 -13.76 20.73 12.30
C ALA A 150 -13.43 21.03 13.76
N ILE A 151 -12.54 22.00 13.99
CA ILE A 151 -12.03 22.38 15.33
C ILE A 151 -13.16 22.87 16.27
N HIS A 152 -14.32 23.23 15.72
CA HIS A 152 -15.50 23.67 16.48
C HIS A 152 -16.77 23.00 15.97
N HIS A 153 -17.24 21.97 16.66
CA HIS A 153 -18.61 21.48 16.46
C HIS A 153 -19.59 22.33 17.27
N TYR A 154 -20.43 23.10 16.59
CA TYR A 154 -21.84 23.15 17.00
C TYR A 154 -22.55 21.99 16.29
N PRO A 155 -23.38 21.20 17.00
CA PRO A 155 -24.04 20.06 16.38
C PRO A 155 -25.13 20.56 15.42
N VAL A 156 -24.94 20.34 14.13
CA VAL A 156 -26.04 20.42 13.16
C VAL A 156 -26.72 19.05 13.16
N LEU A 157 -27.90 18.99 13.77
CA LEU A 157 -28.73 17.80 13.83
C LEU A 157 -29.36 17.52 12.46
N ALA A 158 -28.90 16.47 11.78
CA ALA A 158 -29.64 15.89 10.66
C ALA A 158 -30.84 15.11 11.22
N ASN A 159 -32.03 15.69 11.06
CA ASN A 159 -33.34 15.13 11.36
C ASN A 159 -33.69 14.92 12.85
N GLY A 160 -34.31 15.96 13.42
CA GLY A 160 -35.49 15.84 14.28
C GLY A 160 -35.38 14.98 15.53
N LEU A 161 -35.29 15.66 16.69
CA LEU A 161 -35.42 15.13 18.05
C LEU A 161 -34.20 14.38 18.59
N ALA A 162 -33.14 15.12 18.90
CA ALA A 162 -32.21 14.68 19.94
C ALA A 162 -32.94 14.75 21.30
N LYS A 163 -33.23 13.58 21.89
CA LYS A 163 -33.42 13.48 23.34
C LYS A 163 -32.08 13.75 23.99
N ASP A 164 -31.94 14.94 24.53
CA ASP A 164 -30.84 15.32 25.40
C ASP A 164 -31.04 14.66 26.78
N ASP A 165 -30.29 13.58 27.05
CA ASP A 165 -30.12 13.03 28.40
C ASP A 165 -28.86 13.59 29.12
N SER A 166 -28.12 14.49 28.47
CA SER A 166 -26.94 15.17 29.05
C SER A 166 -27.29 16.38 29.94
N ALA A 167 -28.51 16.91 29.86
CA ALA A 167 -29.01 17.94 30.78
C ALA A 167 -29.18 17.45 32.24
N LYS A 168 -29.18 16.12 32.51
CA LYS A 168 -29.31 15.58 33.88
C LYS A 168 -28.02 15.62 34.71
N THR A 169 -26.87 15.78 34.07
CA THR A 169 -25.58 15.78 34.78
C THR A 169 -25.24 17.15 35.37
N HIS A 170 -25.76 18.24 34.80
CA HIS A 170 -25.45 19.60 35.25
C HIS A 170 -26.40 20.18 36.30
N THR A 171 -27.61 19.65 36.49
CA THR A 171 -28.54 20.12 37.53
C THR A 171 -28.22 19.59 38.93
N LYS A 172 -27.52 18.44 39.05
CA LYS A 172 -27.09 17.90 40.37
C LYS A 172 -26.02 18.75 41.05
N SER A 173 -25.23 19.52 40.31
CA SER A 173 -24.18 20.35 40.88
C SER A 173 -24.69 21.67 41.46
N ILE A 174 -25.88 22.14 41.05
CA ILE A 174 -26.37 23.48 41.43
C ILE A 174 -27.24 23.41 42.68
N SER A 175 -28.04 22.35 42.86
CA SER A 175 -28.87 22.18 44.07
C SER A 175 -28.02 22.03 45.34
N GLY A 176 -26.90 21.30 45.28
CA GLY A 176 -26.00 21.13 46.42
C GLY A 176 -25.22 22.40 46.82
N VAL A 177 -25.00 23.30 45.86
CA VAL A 177 -24.32 24.59 46.11
C VAL A 177 -25.30 25.60 46.74
N ILE A 178 -26.59 25.53 46.40
CA ILE A 178 -27.62 26.40 46.99
C ILE A 178 -27.94 25.97 48.44
N GLU A 179 -28.05 24.67 48.73
CA GLU A 179 -28.28 24.17 50.11
C GLU A 179 -27.09 24.47 51.05
N SER A 180 -25.87 24.40 50.53
CA SER A 180 -24.65 24.79 51.27
C SER A 180 -24.59 26.28 51.59
N ALA A 181 -25.16 27.15 50.76
CA ALA A 181 -25.13 28.60 50.97
C ALA A 181 -26.24 29.09 51.91
N ILE A 182 -27.36 28.37 52.00
CA ILE A 182 -28.48 28.70 52.91
C ILE A 182 -28.16 28.27 54.36
N SER A 183 -27.35 27.23 54.56
CA SER A 183 -26.95 26.75 55.91
C SER A 183 -25.85 27.59 56.58
N SER A 184 -25.20 28.51 55.86
CA SER A 184 -24.09 29.34 56.39
C SER A 184 -24.47 30.79 56.70
N LEU A 185 -25.75 31.14 56.65
CA LEU A 185 -26.24 32.44 57.08
C LEU A 185 -26.59 32.40 58.58
N PRO A 186 -25.98 33.24 59.43
CA PRO A 186 -26.41 33.38 60.82
C PRO A 186 -27.80 34.05 60.87
N ALA A 187 -28.59 33.69 61.89
CA ALA A 187 -29.94 34.19 62.15
C ALA A 187 -30.02 35.71 62.36
#